data_AF-A0A059WWE3-F1
#
_entry.id   AF-A0A059WWE3-F1
#
_cell.length_a   1.000
_cell.length_b   1.000
_cell.length_c   1.000
_cell.angle_alpha   90.00
_cell.angle_beta   90.00
_cell.angle_gamma   90.00
#
_symmetry.space_group_name_H-M   'P 1'
#
loop_
_entity.id
_entity.type
_entity.pdbx_description
1 polymer ?
#
loop_
_entity_poly.entity_id
_entity_poly.type
_entity_poly.pdbx_seq_one_letter_code
_entity_poly.pdbx_strand_id
1 'polypeptide(L)'
;MLSRVEAKMLGWLIAVCGILASGAALANDSIAELGTEGIILSQTGAVSMLSENLSISPEKVAVDYVFKNETDKDVGAVVAFPMPDIEGTIYDRPHIPDDQSDNFLGFEVTVDGKDVKPELEQK
;
A
#
# COMPACT_ATOMS: atom_id res chain seq x y z
N MET A 1 -15.18 -40.05 24.00
CA MET A 1 -13.73 -40.27 23.89
C MET A 1 -13.46 -40.64 22.45
N LEU A 2 -13.03 -39.68 21.61
CA LEU A 2 -12.87 -39.90 20.17
C LEU A 2 -11.77 -40.95 19.91
N SER A 3 -11.99 -41.81 18.91
CA SER A 3 -10.97 -42.77 18.48
C SER A 3 -9.76 -42.03 17.87
N ARG A 4 -8.56 -42.62 17.97
CA ARG A 4 -7.33 -42.08 17.35
C ARG A 4 -7.48 -41.79 15.84
N VAL A 5 -8.39 -42.50 15.17
CA VAL A 5 -8.70 -42.29 13.74
C VAL A 5 -9.54 -41.03 13.53
N GLU A 6 -10.54 -40.78 14.38
CA GLU A 6 -11.40 -39.61 14.30
C GLU A 6 -10.64 -38.32 14.66
N ALA A 7 -9.72 -38.39 15.61
CA ALA A 7 -8.85 -37.27 15.95
C ALA A 7 -7.92 -36.87 14.79
N LYS A 8 -7.40 -37.84 14.02
CA LYS A 8 -6.61 -37.57 12.82
C LYS A 8 -7.44 -36.99 11.69
N MET A 9 -8.64 -37.54 11.47
CA MET A 9 -9.57 -37.07 10.44
C MET A 9 -10.05 -35.65 10.73
N LEU A 10 -10.34 -35.32 11.99
CA LEU A 10 -10.68 -33.97 12.43
C LEU A 10 -9.51 -33.00 12.24
N GLY A 11 -8.28 -33.41 12.58
CA GLY A 11 -7.08 -32.61 12.33
C GLY A 11 -6.85 -32.31 10.85
N TRP A 12 -7.10 -33.29 9.97
CA TRP A 12 -7.04 -33.08 8.52
C TRP A 12 -8.14 -32.15 8.02
N LEU A 13 -9.37 -32.27 8.54
CA LEU A 13 -10.47 -31.39 8.17
C LEU A 13 -10.18 -29.93 8.54
N ILE A 14 -9.63 -29.70 9.74
CA ILE A 14 -9.25 -28.37 10.22
C ILE A 14 -8.13 -27.78 9.34
N ALA A 15 -7.12 -28.58 8.97
CA ALA A 15 -6.04 -28.13 8.10
C ALA A 15 -6.54 -27.74 6.70
N VAL A 16 -7.45 -28.54 6.11
CA VAL A 16 -8.06 -28.25 4.81
C VAL A 16 -8.92 -26.97 4.87
N CYS A 17 -9.72 -26.79 5.92
CA CYS A 17 -10.49 -25.57 6.12
C CYS A 17 -9.60 -24.33 6.29
N GLY A 18 -8.45 -24.45 6.98
CA GLY A 18 -7.49 -23.35 7.13
C GLY A 18 -6.87 -22.90 5.81
N ILE A 19 -6.55 -23.83 4.92
CA ILE A 19 -6.00 -23.51 3.59
C ILE A 19 -7.07 -22.83 2.72
N LEU A 20 -8.32 -23.28 2.77
CA LEU A 20 -9.41 -22.69 1.99
C LEU A 20 -9.88 -21.32 2.50
N ALA A 21 -9.59 -20.98 3.76
CA ALA A 21 -9.89 -19.68 4.35
C ALA A 21 -8.83 -18.61 4.05
N SER A 22 -7.73 -18.98 3.38
CA SER A 22 -6.73 -18.03 2.89
C SER A 22 -7.29 -17.32 1.66
N GLY A 23 -8.05 -16.25 1.89
CA GLY A 23 -8.57 -15.41 0.80
C GLY A 23 -7.44 -14.91 -0.09
N ALA A 24 -7.70 -14.79 -1.39
CA ALA A 24 -6.76 -14.15 -2.30
C ALA A 24 -6.55 -12.70 -1.84
N ALA A 25 -5.33 -12.37 -1.41
CA ALA A 25 -4.94 -10.97 -1.26
C ALA A 25 -4.98 -10.35 -2.65
N LEU A 26 -5.90 -9.41 -2.88
CA LEU A 26 -5.88 -8.59 -4.09
C LEU A 26 -4.68 -7.65 -3.96
N ALA A 27 -3.64 -7.87 -4.75
CA ALA A 27 -2.48 -7.01 -4.78
C ALA A 27 -2.86 -5.65 -5.40
N ASN A 28 -2.33 -4.58 -4.83
CA ASN A 28 -2.49 -3.22 -5.37
C ASN A 28 -1.48 -2.99 -6.50
N ASP A 29 -1.60 -3.73 -7.60
CA ASP A 29 -0.63 -3.67 -8.72
C ASP A 29 -0.88 -2.49 -9.69
N SER A 30 -1.45 -1.40 -9.18
CA SER A 30 -1.74 -0.21 -9.98
C SER A 30 -0.58 0.79 -9.98
N ILE A 31 -0.37 1.45 -11.11
CA ILE A 31 0.43 2.67 -11.24
C ILE A 31 -0.49 3.88 -11.24
N ALA A 32 0.06 5.08 -11.02
CA ALA A 32 -0.69 6.32 -11.19
C ALA A 32 -0.51 6.87 -12.62
N GLU A 33 -1.58 7.45 -13.15
CA GLU A 33 -1.58 8.34 -14.30
C GLU A 33 -2.15 9.70 -13.85
N LEU A 34 -1.54 10.79 -14.32
CA LEU A 34 -2.06 12.14 -14.09
C LEU A 34 -3.07 12.48 -15.19
N GLY A 35 -4.35 12.48 -14.84
CA GLY A 35 -5.45 12.87 -15.73
C GLY A 35 -5.99 14.27 -15.42
N THR A 36 -6.92 14.76 -16.25
CA THR A 36 -7.57 16.08 -16.08
C THR A 36 -8.35 16.24 -14.76
N GLU A 37 -8.64 15.14 -14.05
CA GLU A 37 -9.36 15.12 -12.76
C GLU A 37 -8.47 14.73 -11.56
N GLY A 38 -7.16 14.59 -11.75
CA GLY A 38 -6.20 14.18 -10.72
C GLY A 38 -5.60 12.80 -10.98
N ILE A 39 -5.24 12.09 -9.90
CA ILE A 39 -4.56 10.80 -9.94
C ILE A 39 -5.55 9.70 -10.32
N ILE A 40 -5.26 8.98 -11.41
CA ILE A 40 -6.00 7.80 -11.86
C ILE A 40 -5.12 6.59 -11.66
N LEU A 41 -5.59 5.59 -10.91
CA LEU A 41 -4.91 4.31 -10.82
C LEU A 41 -5.12 3.51 -12.12
N SER A 42 -4.03 3.19 -12.81
CA SER A 42 -3.98 2.47 -14.08
C SER A 42 -3.16 1.20 -13.95
N GLN A 43 -3.33 0.25 -14.87
CA GLN A 43 -2.50 -0.95 -14.97
C GLN A 43 -1.77 -0.94 -16.31
N THR A 44 -0.45 -1.17 -16.28
CA THR A 44 0.38 -1.26 -17.47
C THR A 44 1.10 -2.61 -17.53
N GLY A 45 1.28 -3.15 -18.72
CA GLY A 45 2.12 -4.34 -18.93
C GLY A 45 3.63 -4.04 -18.95
N ALA A 46 4.02 -2.76 -18.94
CA ALA A 46 5.43 -2.36 -19.05
C ALA A 46 6.17 -2.32 -17.70
N VAL A 47 5.43 -2.12 -16.59
CA VAL A 47 5.97 -2.08 -15.23
C VAL A 47 5.11 -2.99 -14.36
N SER A 48 5.75 -3.94 -13.66
CA SER A 48 5.10 -4.82 -12.70
C SER A 48 5.48 -4.44 -11.27
N MET A 49 4.51 -4.45 -10.35
CA MET A 49 4.79 -4.41 -8.92
C MET A 49 5.15 -5.81 -8.46
N LEU A 50 6.37 -6.00 -7.95
CA LEU A 50 6.85 -7.31 -7.47
C LEU A 50 6.51 -7.55 -6.00
N SER A 51 6.56 -6.49 -5.19
CA SER A 51 6.20 -6.57 -3.77
C SER A 51 5.79 -5.22 -3.23
N GLU A 52 4.85 -5.26 -2.29
CA GLU A 52 4.49 -4.19 -1.38
C GLU A 52 4.72 -4.69 0.06
N ASN A 53 5.33 -3.85 0.90
CA ASN A 53 5.37 -4.05 2.34
C ASN A 53 4.81 -2.82 3.06
N LEU A 54 3.52 -2.86 3.39
CA LEU A 54 2.81 -1.81 4.11
C LEU A 54 2.82 -2.09 5.62
N SER A 55 3.32 -1.14 6.40
CA SER A 55 3.28 -1.15 7.86
C SER A 55 2.54 0.08 8.38
N ILE A 56 1.57 -0.17 9.26
CA ILE A 56 0.72 0.87 9.86
C ILE A 56 0.81 0.74 11.37
N SER A 57 1.12 1.85 12.03
CA SER A 57 1.15 1.99 13.48
C SER A 57 0.57 3.35 13.89
N PRO A 58 0.23 3.55 15.18
CA PRO A 58 -0.21 4.86 15.66
C PRO A 58 0.82 5.98 15.45
N GLU A 59 2.10 5.64 15.32
CA GLU A 59 3.20 6.61 15.21
C GLU A 59 3.63 6.84 13.75
N LYS A 60 3.50 5.84 12.89
CA LYS A 60 4.04 5.87 11.52
C LYS A 60 3.27 4.94 10.58
N VAL A 61 3.08 5.42 9.36
CA VAL A 61 2.73 4.63 8.17
C VAL A 61 3.97 4.57 7.28
N ALA A 62 4.38 3.39 6.85
CA ALA A 62 5.49 3.20 5.91
C ALA A 62 5.13 2.13 4.88
N VAL A 63 5.50 2.38 3.63
CA VAL A 63 5.29 1.45 2.53
C VAL A 63 6.54 1.33 1.68
N ASP A 64 6.99 0.09 1.47
CA ASP A 64 8.12 -0.23 0.59
C ASP A 64 7.60 -0.93 -0.67
N TYR A 65 7.89 -0.35 -1.84
CA TYR A 65 7.53 -0.90 -3.14
C TYR A 65 8.75 -1.41 -3.89
N VAL A 66 8.61 -2.54 -4.57
CA VAL A 66 9.57 -3.01 -5.58
C VAL A 66 8.88 -3.08 -6.92
N PHE A 67 9.31 -2.25 -7.86
CA PHE A 67 8.81 -2.26 -9.24
C PHE A 67 9.85 -2.86 -10.18
N LYS A 68 9.39 -3.51 -11.24
CA LYS A 68 10.22 -4.05 -12.31
C LYS A 68 9.75 -3.53 -13.66
N ASN A 69 10.67 -2.95 -14.43
CA ASN A 69 10.46 -2.69 -15.84
C ASN A 69 10.54 -4.01 -16.61
N GLU A 70 9.46 -4.40 -17.27
CA GLU A 70 9.34 -5.64 -18.05
C GLU A 70 9.81 -5.47 -19.51
N THR A 71 10.25 -4.27 -19.88
CA THR A 71 10.67 -3.93 -21.24
C THR A 71 12.18 -3.73 -21.36
N ASP A 72 12.64 -3.60 -22.60
CA ASP A 72 14.03 -3.29 -22.96
C ASP A 72 14.28 -1.77 -23.14
N LYS A 73 13.30 -0.93 -22.78
CA LYS A 73 13.33 0.52 -22.98
C LYS A 73 13.05 1.25 -21.68
N ASP A 74 13.44 2.52 -21.62
CA ASP A 74 13.08 3.38 -20.51
C ASP A 74 11.56 3.60 -20.46
N VAL A 75 10.98 3.45 -19.28
CA VAL A 75 9.54 3.63 -19.03
C VAL A 75 9.37 4.65 -17.90
N GLY A 76 8.62 5.72 -18.17
CA GLY A 76 8.15 6.64 -17.14
C GLY A 76 6.87 6.11 -16.51
N ALA A 77 6.81 6.10 -15.18
CA ALA A 77 5.61 5.77 -14.41
C ALA A 77 5.47 6.73 -13.23
N VAL A 78 4.24 7.08 -12.89
CA VAL A 78 3.95 7.85 -11.67
C VAL A 78 3.56 6.87 -10.58
N VAL A 79 4.11 7.07 -9.38
CA VAL A 79 3.71 6.34 -8.18
C VAL A 79 3.04 7.36 -7.26
N ALA A 80 1.82 7.06 -6.84
CA ALA A 80 1.04 7.94 -5.98
C ALA A 80 0.66 7.23 -4.68
N PHE A 81 0.70 7.98 -3.58
CA PHE A 81 0.16 7.53 -2.30
C PHE A 81 -1.06 8.38 -1.97
N PRO A 82 -2.28 7.80 -1.89
CA PRO A 82 -3.48 8.56 -1.60
C PRO A 82 -3.48 8.99 -0.14
N MET A 83 -3.71 10.28 0.08
CA MET A 83 -3.86 10.83 1.43
C MET A 83 -5.27 10.55 1.95
N PRO A 84 -5.43 10.05 3.19
CA PRO A 84 -6.75 9.90 3.77
C PRO A 84 -7.39 11.27 4.01
N ASP A 85 -8.72 11.33 3.93
CA ASP A 85 -9.47 12.50 4.39
C ASP A 85 -9.14 12.71 5.88
N ILE A 86 -8.46 13.81 6.18
CA ILE A 86 -8.21 14.18 7.56
C ILE A 86 -9.51 14.81 8.06
N GLU A 87 -10.35 14.04 8.73
CA GLU A 87 -11.52 14.53 9.47
C GLU A 87 -11.10 14.96 10.88
N GLY A 88 -11.50 16.16 11.32
CA GLY A 88 -11.27 16.62 12.70
C GLY A 88 -11.31 18.12 12.85
N THR A 89 -11.84 18.63 13.97
CA THR A 89 -11.87 20.06 14.27
C THR A 89 -10.55 20.52 14.92
N ILE A 90 -10.29 21.82 14.98
CA ILE A 90 -9.15 22.42 15.71
C ILE A 90 -9.07 22.00 17.20
N TYR A 91 -10.15 21.45 17.76
CA TYR A 91 -10.20 20.92 19.12
C TYR A 91 -9.79 19.44 19.23
N ASP A 92 -9.81 18.70 18.11
CA ASP A 92 -9.47 17.27 18.05
C ASP A 92 -8.04 17.01 17.51
N ARG A 93 -7.33 18.05 17.06
CA ARG A 93 -5.99 17.96 16.46
C ARG A 93 -4.90 18.69 17.26
N PRO A 94 -4.57 18.29 18.50
CA PRO A 94 -3.54 18.96 19.28
C PRO A 94 -2.08 18.69 18.83
N HIS A 95 -1.85 17.94 17.73
CA HIS A 95 -0.52 17.37 17.43
C HIS A 95 -0.08 17.43 15.96
N ILE A 96 -0.69 18.26 15.09
CA ILE A 96 -0.12 18.53 13.76
C ILE A 96 0.83 19.73 13.91
N PRO A 97 2.17 19.55 13.76
CA PRO A 97 3.14 20.59 14.09
C PRO A 97 3.13 21.79 13.13
N ASP A 98 2.59 21.61 11.92
CA ASP A 98 2.57 22.63 10.86
C ASP A 98 1.39 22.39 9.90
N ASP A 99 0.21 22.89 10.27
CA ASP A 99 -1.04 22.76 9.49
C ASP A 99 -1.09 23.68 8.25
N GLN A 100 -0.06 24.51 8.03
CA GLN A 100 0.04 25.42 6.87
C GLN A 100 1.04 24.95 5.82
N SER A 101 1.85 23.93 6.11
CA SER A 101 2.76 23.36 5.12
C SER A 101 2.07 22.36 4.19
N ASP A 102 2.47 22.38 2.92
CA ASP A 102 2.11 21.36 1.93
C ASP A 102 2.50 19.94 2.40
N ASN A 103 3.51 19.82 3.28
CA ASN A 103 3.94 18.56 3.87
C ASN A 103 3.59 18.43 5.37
N PHE A 104 2.37 18.80 5.76
CA PHE A 104 1.90 18.79 7.15
C PHE A 104 2.00 17.43 7.86
N LEU A 105 2.17 16.33 7.12
CA LEU A 105 2.32 14.96 7.65
C LEU A 105 3.76 14.45 7.66
N GLY A 106 4.74 15.26 7.22
CA GLY A 106 6.13 14.83 7.17
C GLY A 106 6.35 13.66 6.21
N PHE A 107 5.68 13.67 5.07
CA PHE A 107 5.85 12.67 4.02
C PHE A 107 7.27 12.74 3.46
N GLU A 108 7.93 11.58 3.46
CA GLU A 108 9.30 11.39 2.98
C GLU A 108 9.29 10.25 1.97
N VAL A 109 10.07 10.38 0.89
CA VAL A 109 10.17 9.37 -0.15
C VAL A 109 11.62 9.15 -0.51
N THR A 110 12.00 7.87 -0.62
CA THR A 110 13.30 7.45 -1.14
C THR A 110 13.12 6.53 -2.33
N VAL A 111 13.90 6.74 -3.39
CA VAL A 111 13.96 5.86 -4.57
C VAL A 111 15.39 5.37 -4.71
N ASP A 112 15.58 4.05 -4.69
CA ASP A 112 16.91 3.41 -4.73
C ASP A 112 17.89 4.01 -3.69
N GLY A 113 17.37 4.30 -2.49
CA GLY A 113 18.14 4.88 -1.37
C GLY A 113 18.48 6.36 -1.51
N LYS A 114 17.89 7.08 -2.47
CA LYS A 114 18.06 8.53 -2.65
C LYS A 114 16.76 9.25 -2.29
N ASP A 115 16.89 10.30 -1.50
CA ASP A 115 15.76 11.18 -1.18
C ASP A 115 15.22 11.83 -2.45
N VAL A 116 13.91 11.79 -2.61
CA VAL A 116 13.20 12.52 -3.65
C VAL A 116 12.15 13.42 -3.01
N LYS A 117 11.98 14.61 -3.56
CA LYS A 117 10.95 15.53 -3.07
C LYS A 117 9.59 15.06 -3.61
N PRO A 118 8.64 14.68 -2.74
CA PRO A 118 7.28 14.36 -3.19
C PRO A 118 6.58 15.64 -3.68
N GLU A 119 5.77 15.50 -4.71
CA GLU A 119 4.84 16.54 -5.15
C GLU A 119 3.48 16.26 -4.56
N LEU A 120 2.88 17.29 -3.96
CA LEU A 120 1.55 17.21 -3.39
C LEU A 120 0.53 17.65 -4.44
N GLU A 121 -0.32 16.71 -4.84
CA GLU A 121 -1.48 16.98 -5.69
C GLU A 121 -2.72 17.13 -4.79
N GLN A 122 -3.13 18.38 -4.53
CA GLN A 122 -4.37 18.72 -3.83
C GLN A 122 -5.42 19.23 -4.82
N LYS A 123 -6.68 18.83 -4.63
CA LYS A 123 -7.84 19.34 -5.36
C LYS A 123 -8.65 20.30 -4.50
#